data_AF-M1WID3-F1
#
_entry.id   AF-M1WID3-F1
#
_cell.length_a   1.000
_cell.length_b   1.000
_cell.length_c   1.000
_cell.angle_alpha   90.00
_cell.angle_beta   90.00
_cell.angle_gamma   90.00
#
_symmetry.space_group_name_H-M   'P 1'
#
loop_
_entity.id
_entity.type
_entity.pdbx_description
1 polymer ?
#
loop_
_entity_poly.entity_id
_entity_poly.type
_entity_poly.pdbx_seq_one_letter_code
_entity_poly.pdbx_strand_id
1 'polypeptide(L)' 'MHGPCDRDKPGAPCMKERKCMKRFPKAFCETTTIVPDGYSNYRRRDRQLSNRWVVPYNPY' A
#
# COMPACT_ATOMS: atom_id res chain seq x y z
N MET A 1 -13.36 -0.01 -3.28
CA MET A 1 -11.90 0.00 -3.56
C MET A 1 -11.42 1.43 -3.46
N HIS A 2 -10.41 1.73 -2.63
CA HIS A 2 -9.82 3.06 -2.65
C HIS A 2 -8.91 3.18 -3.88
N GLY A 3 -8.94 4.33 -4.56
CA GLY A 3 -7.97 4.64 -5.61
C GLY A 3 -6.54 4.70 -5.06
N PRO A 4 -5.53 4.91 -5.91
CA PRO A 4 -4.15 5.04 -5.49
C PRO A 4 -4.01 6.00 -4.29
N CYS A 5 -3.44 5.53 -3.16
CA CYS A 5 -3.04 6.42 -2.06
C CYS A 5 -1.79 7.19 -2.53
N ASP A 6 -2.00 8.19 -3.37
CA ASP A 6 -0.97 9.09 -3.89
C ASP A 6 -0.83 10.34 -3.01
N ARG A 7 0.33 11.00 -3.05
CA ARG A 7 0.53 12.32 -2.41
C ARG A 7 -0.49 13.34 -2.89
N ASP A 8 -1.00 13.15 -4.11
CA ASP A 8 -1.99 14.00 -4.76
C ASP A 8 -3.43 13.71 -4.31
N LYS A 9 -3.66 12.65 -3.51
CA LYS A 9 -4.98 12.32 -2.93
C LYS A 9 -4.94 12.27 -1.39
N PRO A 10 -4.68 13.41 -0.71
CA PRO A 10 -4.59 13.46 0.74
C PRO A 10 -5.93 13.22 1.46
N GLY A 11 -7.08 13.34 0.77
CA GLY A 11 -8.42 13.14 1.35
C GLY A 11 -8.80 11.69 1.62
N ALA A 12 -7.92 10.74 1.32
CA ALA A 12 -8.15 9.33 1.59
C ALA A 12 -8.12 9.04 3.10
N PRO A 13 -9.00 8.19 3.65
CA PRO A 13 -8.95 7.80 5.07
C PRO A 13 -7.66 7.03 5.43
N CYS A 14 -6.95 6.50 4.42
CA CYS A 14 -5.63 5.86 4.58
C CYS A 14 -4.50 6.88 4.83
N MET A 15 -4.69 8.17 4.54
CA MET A 15 -3.63 9.18 4.51
C MET A 15 -3.57 9.97 5.82
N LYS A 16 -2.38 10.05 6.40
CA LYS A 16 -2.06 10.91 7.54
C LYS A 16 -0.76 11.64 7.23
N GLU A 17 -0.72 12.96 7.40
CA GLU A 17 0.48 13.78 7.13
C GLU A 17 1.07 13.57 5.71
N ARG A 18 0.19 13.46 4.70
CA ARG A 18 0.58 13.16 3.29
C ARG A 18 1.29 11.80 3.09
N LYS A 19 1.26 10.92 4.08
CA LYS A 19 1.76 9.54 4.01
C LYS A 19 0.61 8.55 4.22
N CYS A 20 0.60 7.48 3.45
CA CYS A 20 -0.35 6.40 3.69
C CYS A 20 0.04 5.65 4.97
N MET A 21 -0.85 5.63 5.97
CA MET A 21 -0.63 4.90 7.23
C MET A 21 -0.45 3.39 6.99
N LYS A 22 -1.04 2.86 5.92
CA LYS A 22 -0.88 1.47 5.47
C LYS A 22 0.40 1.22 4.65
N ARG A 23 1.27 2.23 4.52
CA ARG A 23 2.57 2.18 3.82
C ARG A 23 2.45 1.86 2.32
N PHE A 24 1.44 2.44 1.68
CA PHE A 24 1.35 2.46 0.23
C PHE A 24 2.17 3.65 -0.34
N PRO A 25 2.81 3.49 -1.50
CA PRO A 25 2.77 2.30 -2.35
C PRO A 25 3.67 1.19 -1.81
N LYS A 26 3.14 -0.03 -1.69
CA LYS A 26 3.90 -1.17 -1.15
C LYS A 26 5.08 -1.46 -2.07
N ALA A 27 6.30 -1.53 -1.53
CA ALA A 27 7.47 -1.85 -2.34
C ALA A 27 7.32 -3.22 -3.03
N PHE A 28 8.02 -3.40 -4.14
CA PHE A 28 8.16 -4.72 -4.73
C PHE A 28 8.98 -5.60 -3.79
N CYS A 29 8.55 -6.83 -3.64
CA CYS A 29 9.24 -7.84 -2.86
C CYS A 29 9.17 -9.15 -3.64
N GLU A 30 10.31 -9.73 -3.98
CA GLU A 30 10.35 -11.01 -4.71
C GLU A 30 9.99 -12.20 -3.83
N THR A 31 10.08 -12.05 -2.51
CA THR A 31 9.77 -13.08 -1.52
C THR A 31 8.94 -12.47 -0.38
N THR A 32 8.23 -13.33 0.36
CA THR A 32 7.53 -12.88 1.56
C THR A 32 8.52 -12.82 2.71
N THR A 33 8.76 -11.63 3.27
CA THR A 33 9.70 -11.43 4.38
C THR A 33 8.94 -11.00 5.62
N ILE A 34 9.24 -11.62 6.75
CA ILE A 34 8.74 -11.18 8.05
C ILE A 34 9.64 -10.03 8.50
N VAL A 35 9.09 -8.81 8.54
CA VAL A 35 9.83 -7.64 9.00
C VAL A 35 9.74 -7.59 10.53
N PRO A 36 10.80 -7.19 11.26
CA PRO A 36 10.77 -7.05 12.72
C PRO A 36 9.67 -6.14 13.27
N ASP A 37 9.12 -5.28 12.40
CA ASP A 37 8.09 -4.29 12.70
C ASP A 37 6.66 -4.88 12.78
N GLY A 38 6.55 -6.20 12.99
CA GLY A 38 5.27 -6.91 13.20
C GLY A 38 4.39 -7.09 11.97
N TYR A 39 4.80 -6.59 10.80
CA TYR A 39 4.07 -6.77 9.53
C TYR A 39 4.88 -7.61 8.54
N SER A 40 4.24 -8.63 7.95
CA SER A 40 4.78 -9.40 6.84
C SER A 40 4.76 -8.58 5.54
N ASN A 41 5.92 -8.44 4.91
CA ASN A 41 6.03 -7.95 3.54
C ASN A 41 5.76 -9.12 2.60
N TYR A 42 4.56 -9.19 2.02
CA TYR A 42 4.22 -10.22 1.05
C TYR A 42 4.90 -10.00 -0.29
N ARG A 43 5.23 -11.11 -0.96
CA ARG A 43 5.74 -11.12 -2.32
C ARG A 43 4.84 -10.31 -3.27
N ARG A 44 5.41 -9.28 -3.91
CA ARG A 44 4.77 -8.41 -4.90
C ARG A 44 5.69 -8.28 -6.12
N ARG A 45 5.29 -8.91 -7.23
CA ARG A 45 6.03 -8.90 -8.51
C ARG A 45 5.96 -7.53 -9.16
N ASP A 46 7.06 -7.12 -9.78
CA ASP A 46 7.06 -6.00 -10.71
C ASP A 46 6.49 -6.45 -12.06
N ARG A 47 5.28 -6.01 -12.37
CA ARG A 47 4.60 -6.21 -13.65
C ARG A 47 4.10 -4.85 -14.08
N GLN A 48 4.05 -4.59 -15.39
CA GLN A 48 3.60 -3.30 -15.97
C GLN A 48 2.25 -2.82 -15.40
N LEU A 49 1.38 -3.73 -14.94
CA LEU A 49 0.18 -3.44 -14.16
C LEU A 49 0.39 -3.83 -12.70
N SER A 50 1.03 -2.97 -11.91
CA SER A 50 1.28 -3.22 -10.49
C SER A 50 0.16 -2.67 -9.61
N ASN A 51 -0.41 -3.51 -8.73
CA ASN A 51 -1.37 -3.10 -7.68
C ASN A 51 -0.66 -2.42 -6.50
N ARG A 52 0.36 -1.60 -6.80
CA ARG A 52 1.24 -0.99 -5.80
C ARG A 52 0.52 0.05 -4.95
N TRP A 53 -0.51 0.66 -5.53
CA TRP A 53 -1.24 1.80 -4.97
C TRP A 53 -2.66 1.47 -4.52
N VAL A 54 -3.18 0.29 -4.88
CA VAL A 54 -4.57 -0.09 -4.61
C VAL A 54 -4.74 -0.46 -3.14
N VAL A 55 -5.65 0.23 -2.46
CA VAL A 55 -6.00 -0.07 -1.08
C VAL A 55 -7.44 -0.61 -1.04
N PRO A 56 -7.65 -1.83 -0.51
CA PRO A 56 -9.00 -2.31 -0.23
C PRO A 56 -9.64 -1.39 0.81
N TYR A 57 -10.83 -0.88 0.48
CA TYR A 57 -11.65 -0.10 1.39
C TYR A 57 -12.94 -0.86 1.60
N ASN A 58 -13.21 -1.19 2.86
CA ASN A 58 -14.49 -1.70 3.30
C ASN A 58 -15.23 -0.53 4.00
N PRO A 59 -16.33 -0.02 3.43
CA PRO A 59 -17.13 1.05 4.01
C PRO A 59 -18.04 0.61 5.19
N TYR A 60 -18.06 -0.68 5.52
CA TYR A 60 -18.92 -1.27 6.56
C TYR A 60 -18.10 -1.85 7.72
#